data_AF-A0AAN1T137-F1
#
_entry.id   AF-A0AAN1T137-F1
#
_cell.length_a   1.000
_cell.length_b   1.000
_cell.length_c   1.000
_cell.angle_alpha   90.00
_cell.angle_beta   90.00
_cell.angle_gamma   90.00
#
_symmetry.space_group_name_H-M   'P 1'
#
loop_
_entity.id
_entity.type
_entity.pdbx_description
1 polymer ?
#
loop_
_entity_poly.entity_id
_entity_poly.type
_entity_poly.pdbx_seq_one_letter_code
_entity_poly.pdbx_strand_id
1 'polypeptide(L)'
;MNNRIRQIVQQIAALEDELNAAVEEHEQRLRYQLEGKRVVFEQAVREAHQRVKLGLFRWFLTVRPQNYLTMPVIYGAAVPLALFDLCISLYQLICFPVYRIARVKRVDYIVYDHQHLAYLNAIEKAHCLYCSYAVGLLAYAGEIIARTEQYFCPIKHARKVLAAHNRYDRFLEYGEADDFHGKLEAFRAELAKEKAAAASRPEIKEHP
;
A
#
# COMPACT_ATOMS: atom_id res chain seq x y z
N MET A 1 4.41 23.70 15.44
CA MET A 1 4.53 22.30 15.90
C MET A 1 5.29 22.25 17.22
N ASN A 2 4.72 21.64 18.28
CA ASN A 2 5.34 21.54 19.60
C ASN A 2 6.65 20.72 19.53
N ASN A 3 7.74 21.21 20.14
CA ASN A 3 9.06 20.56 20.11
C ASN A 3 9.02 19.11 20.62
N ARG A 4 8.16 18.82 21.62
CA ARG A 4 7.99 17.45 22.15
C ARG A 4 7.37 16.51 21.11
N ILE A 5 6.41 17.00 20.32
CA ILE A 5 5.77 16.19 19.26
C ILE A 5 6.80 15.90 18.16
N ARG A 6 7.60 16.89 17.76
CA ARG A 6 8.67 16.70 16.77
C ARG A 6 9.67 15.63 17.22
N GLN A 7 10.06 15.65 18.50
CA GLN A 7 10.96 14.66 19.06
C GLN A 7 10.35 13.25 19.05
N ILE A 8 9.06 13.11 19.40
CA ILE A 8 8.37 11.80 19.35
C ILE A 8 8.31 11.28 17.91
N VAL A 9 7.95 12.12 16.93
CA VAL A 9 7.90 11.71 15.52
C VAL A 9 9.27 11.25 15.03
N GLN A 10 10.35 11.95 15.41
CA GLN A 10 11.72 11.54 15.08
C GLN A 10 12.11 10.21 15.73
N GLN A 11 11.70 9.96 16.97
CA GLN A 11 11.93 8.68 17.64
C GLN A 11 11.17 7.54 16.98
N ILE A 12 9.92 7.76 16.57
CA ILE A 12 9.12 6.75 15.84
C ILE A 12 9.82 6.39 14.54
N ALA A 13 10.22 7.37 13.74
CA ALA A 13 10.91 7.12 12.46
C ALA A 13 12.21 6.33 12.67
N ALA A 14 13.01 6.70 13.67
CA ALA A 14 14.24 5.97 13.99
C ALA A 14 13.99 4.51 14.43
N LEU A 15 12.93 4.29 15.23
CA LEU A 15 12.52 2.95 15.66
C LEU A 15 11.94 2.11 14.52
N GLU A 16 11.20 2.73 13.59
CA GLU A 16 10.72 2.07 12.38
C GLU A 16 11.89 1.64 11.48
N ASP A 17 12.89 2.49 11.29
CA ASP A 17 14.10 2.16 10.55
C ASP A 17 14.88 1.02 11.21
N GLU A 18 15.04 1.05 12.53
CA GLU A 18 15.70 -0.02 13.30
C GLU A 18 14.91 -1.34 13.22
N LEU A 19 13.58 -1.27 13.33
CA LEU A 19 12.71 -2.44 13.18
C LEU A 19 12.83 -3.04 11.77
N ASN A 20 12.78 -2.22 10.73
CA ASN A 20 12.92 -2.68 9.35
C ASN A 20 14.28 -3.37 9.13
N ALA A 21 15.37 -2.79 9.65
CA ALA A 21 16.70 -3.41 9.58
C ALA A 21 16.76 -4.76 10.32
N ALA A 22 16.17 -4.84 11.52
CA ALA A 22 16.11 -6.08 12.29
C ALA A 22 15.24 -7.16 11.62
N VAL A 23 14.15 -6.74 10.97
CA VAL A 23 13.30 -7.63 10.16
C VAL A 23 14.08 -8.14 8.96
N GLU A 24 14.75 -7.28 8.20
CA GLU A 24 15.59 -7.69 7.05
C GLU A 24 16.69 -8.69 7.46
N GLU A 25 17.37 -8.47 8.59
CA GLU A 25 18.37 -9.39 9.13
C GLU A 25 17.75 -10.75 9.49
N HIS A 26 16.56 -10.75 10.09
CA HIS A 26 15.84 -11.97 10.43
C HIS A 26 15.29 -12.70 9.18
N GLU A 27 14.88 -11.97 8.15
CA GLU A 27 14.40 -12.49 6.88
C GLU A 27 15.51 -13.22 6.10
N GLN A 28 16.74 -12.70 6.13
CA GLN A 28 17.92 -13.41 5.59
C GLN A 28 18.15 -14.76 6.28
N ARG A 29 17.77 -14.88 7.56
CA ARG A 29 17.81 -16.12 8.35
C ARG A 29 16.73 -17.12 7.96
N LEU A 30 15.61 -16.67 7.37
CA LEU A 30 14.48 -17.50 6.92
C LEU A 30 14.69 -18.11 5.51
N ARG A 31 15.87 -17.91 4.90
CA ARG A 31 16.37 -18.63 3.71
C ARG A 31 15.45 -18.61 2.48
N TYR A 32 14.86 -17.45 2.19
CA TYR A 32 14.34 -17.15 0.86
C TYR A 32 15.22 -16.11 0.19
N GLN A 33 15.50 -16.28 -1.10
CA GLN A 33 16.21 -15.28 -1.91
C GLN A 33 15.18 -14.48 -2.70
N LEU A 34 15.21 -13.16 -2.57
CA LEU A 34 14.44 -12.24 -3.41
C LEU A 34 15.24 -11.96 -4.69
N GLU A 35 14.98 -12.72 -5.75
CA GLU A 35 15.46 -12.38 -7.10
C GLU A 35 14.42 -11.47 -7.76
N GLY A 36 14.55 -10.16 -7.56
CA GLY A 36 13.61 -9.17 -8.10
C GLY A 36 12.21 -9.29 -7.47
N LYS A 37 11.20 -9.65 -8.27
CA LYS A 37 9.80 -9.90 -7.81
C LYS A 37 9.52 -11.37 -7.45
N ARG A 38 10.52 -12.25 -7.51
CA ARG A 38 10.36 -13.70 -7.24
C ARG A 38 11.03 -14.10 -5.94
N VAL A 39 10.24 -14.69 -5.06
CA VAL A 39 10.72 -15.33 -3.84
C VAL A 39 11.16 -16.76 -4.19
N VAL A 40 12.47 -17.00 -4.22
CA VAL A 40 13.07 -18.33 -4.43
C VAL A 40 13.37 -18.94 -3.07
N PHE A 41 12.56 -19.92 -2.67
CA PHE A 41 12.77 -20.69 -1.43
C PHE A 41 13.80 -21.81 -1.64
N GLU A 42 14.69 -22.03 -0.67
CA GLU A 42 15.54 -23.23 -0.63
C GLU A 42 14.70 -24.52 -0.75
N GLN A 43 15.25 -25.55 -1.41
CA GLN A 43 14.55 -26.80 -1.70
C GLN A 43 13.91 -27.46 -0.46
N ALA A 44 14.55 -27.35 0.71
CA ALA A 44 14.05 -27.89 1.98
C ALA A 44 12.73 -27.25 2.46
N VAL A 45 12.56 -25.93 2.25
CA VAL A 45 11.32 -25.20 2.59
C VAL A 45 10.21 -25.56 1.61
N ARG A 46 10.56 -25.76 0.34
CA ARG A 46 9.61 -26.18 -0.71
C ARG A 46 9.03 -27.57 -0.44
N GLU A 47 9.85 -28.50 0.05
CA GLU A 47 9.40 -29.83 0.47
C GLU A 47 8.53 -29.78 1.74
N ALA A 48 8.88 -28.96 2.74
CA ALA A 48 8.04 -28.76 3.92
C ALA A 48 6.67 -28.16 3.55
N HIS A 49 6.64 -27.20 2.63
CA HIS A 49 5.41 -26.62 2.08
C HIS A 49 4.54 -27.64 1.34
N GLN A 50 5.15 -28.55 0.57
CA GLN A 50 4.40 -29.60 -0.11
C GLN A 50 3.77 -30.62 0.85
N ARG A 51 4.37 -30.86 2.02
CA ARG A 51 3.81 -31.76 3.05
C ARG A 51 2.56 -31.20 3.73
N VAL A 52 2.42 -29.87 3.80
CA VAL A 52 1.26 -29.18 4.41
C VAL A 52 0.16 -28.90 3.38
N LYS A 53 0.48 -28.96 2.09
CA LYS A 53 -0.47 -28.70 1.01
C LYS A 53 -1.64 -29.70 1.08
N LEU A 54 -2.82 -29.20 1.45
CA LEU A 54 -4.06 -29.97 1.37
C LEU A 54 -4.42 -30.17 -0.11
N GLY A 55 -4.85 -31.36 -0.53
CA GLY A 55 -5.42 -31.52 -1.87
C GLY A 55 -6.71 -30.72 -2.01
N LEU A 56 -7.02 -30.20 -3.21
CA LEU A 56 -8.25 -29.42 -3.51
C LEU A 56 -9.53 -30.08 -2.95
N PHE A 57 -9.64 -31.41 -3.05
CA PHE A 57 -10.77 -32.18 -2.51
C PHE A 57 -10.84 -32.18 -0.98
N ARG A 58 -9.69 -32.34 -0.31
CA ARG A 58 -9.60 -32.35 1.15
C ARG A 58 -9.81 -30.95 1.73
N TRP A 59 -9.34 -29.93 1.01
CA TRP A 59 -9.62 -28.52 1.29
C TRP A 59 -11.13 -28.23 1.17
N PHE A 60 -11.76 -28.64 0.07
CA PHE A 60 -13.19 -28.41 -0.15
C PHE A 60 -14.07 -29.00 0.97
N LEU A 61 -13.70 -30.20 1.47
CA LEU A 61 -14.42 -30.89 2.56
C LEU A 61 -14.10 -30.37 3.97
N THR A 62 -12.98 -29.66 4.17
CA THR A 62 -12.58 -29.12 5.48
C THR A 62 -13.03 -27.67 5.69
N VAL A 63 -13.27 -26.93 4.62
CA VAL A 63 -13.81 -25.57 4.68
C VAL A 63 -15.24 -25.58 5.20
N ARG A 64 -15.53 -24.71 6.19
CA ARG A 64 -16.87 -24.59 6.78
C ARG A 64 -17.90 -24.27 5.68
N PRO A 65 -19.06 -24.96 5.66
CA PRO A 65 -20.05 -24.77 4.59
C PRO A 65 -20.60 -23.33 4.50
N GLN A 66 -20.59 -22.60 5.63
CA GLN A 66 -20.94 -21.18 5.69
C GLN A 66 -20.09 -20.29 4.77
N ASN A 67 -18.82 -20.64 4.54
CA ASN A 67 -17.93 -19.87 3.68
C ASN A 67 -18.37 -19.90 2.21
N TYR A 68 -18.95 -21.01 1.75
CA TYR A 68 -19.47 -21.10 0.37
C TYR A 68 -20.69 -20.20 0.15
N LEU A 69 -21.49 -19.97 1.20
CA LEU A 69 -22.65 -19.09 1.13
C LEU A 69 -22.23 -17.62 1.07
N THR A 70 -21.13 -17.25 1.71
CA THR A 70 -20.62 -15.87 1.70
C THR A 70 -19.68 -15.57 0.54
N MET A 71 -19.12 -16.58 -0.13
CA MET A 71 -18.27 -16.42 -1.31
C MET A 71 -18.89 -15.53 -2.40
N PRO A 72 -20.15 -15.71 -2.82
CA PRO A 72 -20.78 -14.83 -3.82
C PRO A 72 -20.84 -13.37 -3.39
N VAL A 73 -21.02 -13.09 -2.10
CA VAL A 73 -21.05 -11.72 -1.56
C VAL A 73 -19.64 -11.11 -1.57
N ILE A 74 -18.64 -11.86 -1.12
CA ILE A 74 -17.25 -11.41 -1.07
C ILE A 74 -16.74 -11.14 -2.50
N TYR A 75 -16.90 -12.10 -3.41
CA TYR A 75 -16.47 -11.94 -4.78
C TYR A 75 -17.35 -10.97 -5.57
N GLY A 76 -18.61 -10.79 -5.16
CA GLY A 76 -19.48 -9.73 -5.68
C GLY A 76 -18.88 -8.33 -5.49
N ALA A 77 -18.13 -8.10 -4.40
CA ALA A 77 -17.43 -6.85 -4.17
C ALA A 77 -16.25 -6.61 -5.14
N ALA A 78 -15.82 -7.60 -5.92
CA ALA A 78 -14.81 -7.40 -6.96
C ALA A 78 -15.27 -6.39 -8.04
N VAL A 79 -16.57 -6.41 -8.39
CA VAL A 79 -17.14 -5.49 -9.39
C VAL A 79 -17.07 -4.02 -8.95
N PRO A 80 -17.58 -3.62 -7.76
CA PRO A 80 -17.45 -2.24 -7.30
C PRO A 80 -15.98 -1.84 -7.07
N LEU A 81 -15.11 -2.75 -6.64
CA LEU A 81 -13.66 -2.45 -6.52
C LEU A 81 -13.03 -2.16 -7.89
N ALA A 82 -13.33 -2.95 -8.92
CA ALA A 82 -12.81 -2.72 -10.27
C ALA A 82 -13.33 -1.39 -10.86
N LEU A 83 -14.61 -1.06 -10.64
CA LEU A 83 -15.18 0.22 -11.04
C LEU A 83 -14.49 1.39 -10.30
N PHE A 84 -14.27 1.24 -8.99
CA PHE A 84 -13.55 2.22 -8.19
C PHE A 84 -12.11 2.42 -8.66
N ASP A 85 -11.40 1.33 -8.99
CA ASP A 85 -10.05 1.38 -9.57
C ASP A 85 -10.01 2.16 -10.89
N LEU A 86 -10.98 1.92 -11.77
CA LEU A 86 -11.11 2.67 -13.01
C LEU A 86 -11.34 4.16 -12.73
N CYS A 87 -12.28 4.49 -11.84
CA CYS A 87 -12.60 5.87 -11.49
C CYS A 87 -11.39 6.60 -10.87
N ILE A 88 -10.68 5.99 -9.92
CA ILE A 88 -9.53 6.62 -9.26
C ILE A 88 -8.34 6.76 -10.20
N SER A 89 -8.15 5.79 -11.10
CA SER A 89 -7.10 5.83 -12.12
C SER A 89 -7.37 6.94 -13.14
N LEU A 90 -8.61 7.11 -13.60
CA LEU A 90 -9.02 8.22 -14.46
C LEU A 90 -8.89 9.57 -13.74
N TYR A 91 -9.32 9.65 -12.48
CA TYR A 91 -9.15 10.82 -11.64
C TYR A 91 -7.68 11.24 -11.57
N GLN A 92 -6.77 10.33 -11.24
CA GLN A 92 -5.33 10.61 -11.23
C GLN A 92 -4.83 11.05 -12.61
N LEU A 93 -5.25 10.36 -13.68
CA LEU A 93 -4.80 10.64 -15.04
C LEU A 93 -5.16 12.06 -15.48
N ILE A 94 -6.35 12.54 -15.11
CA ILE A 94 -6.87 13.84 -15.49
C ILE A 94 -6.39 14.95 -14.54
N CYS A 95 -6.54 14.76 -13.23
CA CYS A 95 -6.31 15.83 -12.25
C CYS A 95 -4.82 16.07 -11.97
N PHE A 96 -4.00 15.02 -11.85
CA PHE A 96 -2.62 15.19 -11.39
C PHE A 96 -1.72 15.97 -12.37
N PRO A 97 -1.85 15.79 -13.71
CA PRO A 97 -1.14 16.64 -14.65
C PRO A 97 -1.51 18.12 -14.52
N VAL A 98 -2.81 18.43 -14.37
CA VAL A 98 -3.35 19.79 -14.23
C VAL A 98 -2.78 20.48 -12.99
N TYR A 99 -2.79 19.80 -11.84
CA TYR A 99 -2.31 20.34 -10.57
C TYR A 99 -0.80 20.16 -10.33
N ARG A 100 -0.07 19.64 -11.33
CA ARG A 100 1.38 19.35 -11.24
C ARG A 100 1.76 18.42 -10.08
N ILE A 101 0.88 17.49 -9.72
CA ILE A 101 1.10 16.47 -8.68
C ILE A 101 1.82 15.26 -9.30
N ALA A 102 2.73 14.64 -8.55
CA ALA A 102 3.39 13.40 -8.96
C ALA A 102 2.39 12.24 -9.01
N ARG A 103 2.41 11.44 -10.09
CA ARG A 103 1.56 10.23 -10.18
C ARG A 103 1.96 9.22 -9.10
N VAL A 104 0.97 8.60 -8.47
CA VAL A 104 1.18 7.46 -7.58
C VAL A 104 1.44 6.23 -8.44
N LYS A 105 2.50 5.47 -8.10
CA LYS A 105 2.85 4.24 -8.82
C LYS A 105 2.08 3.09 -8.21
N ARG A 106 1.25 2.43 -9.01
CA ARG A 106 0.43 1.29 -8.56
C ARG A 106 1.27 0.11 -8.05
N VAL A 107 2.47 -0.08 -8.61
CA VAL A 107 3.39 -1.17 -8.24
C VAL A 107 3.90 -1.08 -6.81
N ASP A 108 3.89 0.11 -6.20
CA ASP A 108 4.34 0.31 -4.83
C ASP A 108 3.27 -0.12 -3.80
N TYR A 109 2.02 -0.34 -4.26
CA TYR A 109 0.87 -0.63 -3.40
C TYR A 109 0.26 -2.01 -3.65
N ILE A 110 0.23 -2.46 -4.90
CA ILE A 110 -0.38 -3.73 -5.28
C ILE A 110 0.74 -4.76 -5.55
N VAL A 111 1.02 -5.57 -4.54
CA VAL A 111 2.07 -6.59 -4.56
C VAL A 111 1.45 -7.99 -4.65
N TYR A 112 2.00 -8.83 -5.53
CA TYR A 112 1.54 -10.19 -5.77
C TYR A 112 2.66 -11.21 -5.52
N ASP A 113 2.98 -11.43 -4.26
CA ASP A 113 4.04 -12.34 -3.78
C ASP A 113 3.48 -13.71 -3.37
N HIS A 114 2.28 -13.74 -2.78
CA HIS A 114 1.61 -14.94 -2.25
C HIS A 114 1.40 -16.06 -3.28
N GLN A 115 1.39 -15.74 -4.57
CA GLN A 115 1.33 -16.75 -5.64
C GLN A 115 2.54 -17.70 -5.66
N HIS A 116 3.69 -17.27 -5.14
CA HIS A 116 4.93 -18.04 -5.07
C HIS A 116 4.95 -19.06 -3.92
N LEU A 117 4.01 -18.96 -2.98
CA LEU A 117 3.89 -19.89 -1.86
C LEU A 117 3.43 -21.26 -2.36
N ALA A 118 4.29 -22.27 -2.16
CA ALA A 118 4.11 -23.62 -2.71
C ALA A 118 3.05 -24.46 -1.97
N TYR A 119 2.73 -24.10 -0.71
CA TYR A 119 1.78 -24.83 0.14
C TYR A 119 0.31 -24.46 -0.12
N LEU A 120 0.02 -23.34 -0.79
CA LEU A 120 -1.36 -22.95 -1.11
C LEU A 120 -1.88 -23.69 -2.35
N ASN A 121 -3.16 -24.04 -2.31
CA ASN A 121 -3.91 -24.53 -3.47
C ASN A 121 -4.28 -23.41 -4.43
N ALA A 122 -4.69 -23.78 -5.66
CA ALA A 122 -5.10 -22.81 -6.68
C ALA A 122 -6.24 -21.88 -6.21
N ILE A 123 -7.22 -22.41 -5.47
CA ILE A 123 -8.34 -21.62 -4.93
C ILE A 123 -7.84 -20.64 -3.87
N GLU A 124 -7.01 -21.11 -2.94
CA GLU A 124 -6.45 -20.27 -1.88
C GLU A 124 -5.55 -19.17 -2.46
N LYS A 125 -4.78 -19.47 -3.51
CA LYS A 125 -4.03 -18.45 -4.27
C LYS A 125 -4.94 -17.41 -4.91
N ALA A 126 -6.08 -17.81 -5.46
CA ALA A 126 -7.07 -16.88 -6.02
C ALA A 126 -7.68 -15.97 -4.93
N HIS A 127 -7.99 -16.53 -3.75
CA HIS A 127 -8.43 -15.73 -2.60
C HIS A 127 -7.35 -14.73 -2.15
N CYS A 128 -6.10 -15.16 -2.02
CA CYS A 128 -4.99 -14.28 -1.68
C CYS A 128 -4.79 -13.19 -2.72
N LEU A 129 -4.93 -13.49 -4.01
CA LEU A 129 -4.86 -12.52 -5.09
C LEU A 129 -5.95 -11.44 -4.96
N TYR A 130 -7.19 -11.86 -4.71
CA TYR A 130 -8.31 -10.95 -4.49
C TYR A 130 -8.06 -10.03 -3.28
N CYS A 131 -7.67 -10.59 -2.13
CA CYS A 131 -7.42 -9.80 -0.93
C CYS A 131 -6.24 -8.83 -1.12
N SER A 132 -5.13 -9.30 -1.71
CA SER A 132 -3.95 -8.47 -1.98
C SER A 132 -4.29 -7.31 -2.91
N TYR A 133 -5.10 -7.58 -3.95
CA TYR A 133 -5.60 -6.56 -4.85
C TYR A 133 -6.50 -5.54 -4.14
N ALA A 134 -7.49 -6.01 -3.38
CA ALA A 134 -8.45 -5.13 -2.70
C ALA A 134 -7.77 -4.21 -1.68
N VAL A 135 -6.91 -4.77 -0.82
CA VAL A 135 -6.18 -4.00 0.19
C VAL A 135 -5.19 -3.02 -0.48
N GLY A 136 -4.43 -3.50 -1.46
CA GLY A 136 -3.49 -2.66 -2.20
C GLY A 136 -4.18 -1.52 -2.96
N LEU A 137 -5.35 -1.78 -3.56
CA LEU A 137 -6.15 -0.77 -4.25
C LEU A 137 -6.64 0.33 -3.29
N LEU A 138 -7.10 -0.04 -2.10
CA LEU A 138 -7.56 0.92 -1.10
C LEU A 138 -6.40 1.80 -0.59
N ALA A 139 -5.23 1.22 -0.37
CA ALA A 139 -4.03 1.97 0.01
C ALA A 139 -3.57 2.91 -1.12
N TYR A 140 -3.57 2.44 -2.37
CA TYR A 140 -3.26 3.23 -3.56
C TYR A 140 -4.22 4.43 -3.72
N ALA A 141 -5.52 4.19 -3.60
CA ALA A 141 -6.52 5.25 -3.64
C ALA A 141 -6.37 6.23 -2.47
N GLY A 142 -6.05 5.74 -1.27
CA GLY A 142 -5.76 6.56 -0.10
C GLY A 142 -4.61 7.54 -0.34
N GLU A 143 -3.50 7.10 -0.93
CA GLU A 143 -2.38 7.99 -1.28
C GLU A 143 -2.78 9.01 -2.36
N ILE A 144 -3.56 8.61 -3.37
CA ILE A 144 -4.05 9.54 -4.39
C ILE A 144 -4.84 10.68 -3.74
N ILE A 145 -5.78 10.33 -2.87
CA ILE A 145 -6.61 11.32 -2.18
C ILE A 145 -5.79 12.13 -1.17
N ALA A 146 -4.81 11.52 -0.48
CA ALA A 146 -3.91 12.25 0.42
C ALA A 146 -3.12 13.35 -0.29
N ARG A 147 -2.64 13.10 -1.52
CA ARG A 147 -1.96 14.14 -2.33
C ARG A 147 -2.93 15.23 -2.78
N THR A 148 -4.16 14.86 -3.12
CA THR A 148 -5.23 15.82 -3.42
C THR A 148 -5.55 16.68 -2.19
N GLU A 149 -5.70 16.07 -1.02
CA GLU A 149 -5.94 16.76 0.24
C GLU A 149 -4.81 17.74 0.55
N GLN A 150 -3.55 17.31 0.39
CA GLN A 150 -2.39 18.19 0.52
C GLN A 150 -2.43 19.40 -0.43
N TYR A 151 -2.97 19.25 -1.64
CA TYR A 151 -3.06 20.35 -2.61
C TYR A 151 -4.18 21.36 -2.28
N PHE A 152 -5.32 20.88 -1.79
CA PHE A 152 -6.53 21.68 -1.61
C PHE A 152 -6.75 22.14 -0.16
N CYS A 153 -6.59 21.26 0.82
CA CYS A 153 -6.94 21.50 2.20
C CYS A 153 -6.03 20.69 3.17
N PRO A 154 -4.75 21.06 3.31
CA PRO A 154 -3.83 20.41 4.24
C PRO A 154 -4.09 20.88 5.68
N ILE A 155 -5.27 20.61 6.23
CA ILE A 155 -5.68 21.01 7.58
C ILE A 155 -6.09 19.77 8.37
N LYS A 156 -5.56 19.63 9.59
CA LYS A 156 -5.94 18.55 10.50
C LYS A 156 -7.39 18.72 10.96
N HIS A 157 -8.09 17.60 11.09
CA HIS A 157 -9.38 17.48 11.74
C HIS A 157 -9.28 17.82 13.23
N ALA A 158 -10.30 18.48 13.76
CA ALA A 158 -10.44 18.74 15.19
C ALA A 158 -10.51 17.47 16.05
N ARG A 159 -11.03 16.39 15.47
CA ARG A 159 -11.14 15.08 16.12
C ARG A 159 -9.99 14.19 15.67
N LYS A 160 -9.56 13.30 16.57
CA LYS A 160 -8.59 12.26 16.24
C LYS A 160 -9.15 11.37 15.13
N VAL A 161 -8.39 11.26 14.05
CA VAL A 161 -8.67 10.34 12.94
C VAL A 161 -7.90 9.05 13.19
N LEU A 162 -8.56 7.90 13.02
CA LEU A 162 -7.90 6.60 13.03
C LEU A 162 -7.31 6.34 11.64
N ALA A 163 -6.07 5.87 11.59
CA ALA A 163 -5.34 5.59 10.34
C ALA A 163 -5.24 6.81 9.40
N ALA A 164 -4.79 7.95 9.93
CA ALA A 164 -4.42 9.09 9.08
C ALA A 164 -3.24 8.72 8.16
N HIS A 165 -3.22 9.27 6.95
CA HIS A 165 -2.15 9.00 6.00
C HIS A 165 -0.83 9.66 6.45
N ASN A 166 0.32 9.15 5.99
CA ASN A 166 1.65 9.60 6.44
C ASN A 166 1.91 11.10 6.23
N ARG A 167 1.25 11.74 5.25
CA ARG A 167 1.37 13.19 5.00
C ARG A 167 0.66 14.06 6.06
N TYR A 168 -0.26 13.49 6.84
CA TYR A 168 -1.20 14.22 7.68
C TYR A 168 -0.52 14.93 8.87
N ASP A 169 0.58 14.37 9.37
CA ASP A 169 1.33 14.98 10.48
C ASP A 169 1.91 16.36 10.14
N ARG A 170 2.15 16.60 8.84
CA ARG A 170 2.71 17.83 8.30
C ARG A 170 1.66 18.89 7.99
N PHE A 171 0.38 18.55 8.08
CA PHE A 171 -0.73 19.48 7.82
C PHE A 171 -0.85 20.54 8.91
N LEU A 172 -1.54 21.62 8.57
CA LEU A 172 -1.83 22.74 9.47
C LEU A 172 -2.71 22.29 10.63
N GLU A 173 -2.52 22.88 11.80
CA GLU A 173 -3.36 22.54 12.95
C GLU A 173 -4.79 23.05 12.75
N TYR A 174 -5.75 22.38 13.39
CA TYR A 174 -7.15 22.79 13.30
C TYR A 174 -7.33 24.21 13.87
N GLY A 175 -7.92 25.11 13.07
CA GLY A 175 -8.16 26.51 13.46
C GLY A 175 -6.98 27.46 13.23
N GLU A 176 -5.87 26.98 12.67
CA GLU A 176 -4.72 27.82 12.29
C GLU A 176 -5.02 28.61 11.01
N ALA A 177 -5.43 29.88 11.15
CA ALA A 177 -5.74 30.75 10.02
C ALA A 177 -4.56 31.60 9.53
N ASP A 178 -3.50 31.72 10.33
CA ASP A 178 -2.35 32.59 10.04
C ASP A 178 -1.66 32.20 8.74
N ASP A 179 -1.61 33.14 7.79
CA ASP A 179 -1.03 32.97 6.45
C ASP A 179 -1.43 31.65 5.76
N PHE A 180 -2.70 31.28 5.88
CA PHE A 180 -3.20 30.03 5.30
C PHE A 180 -2.87 29.92 3.81
N HIS A 181 -3.05 30.99 3.04
CA HIS A 181 -2.77 31.00 1.61
C HIS A 181 -1.28 30.85 1.28
N GLY A 182 -0.38 31.52 2.00
CA GLY A 182 1.06 31.35 1.82
C GLY A 182 1.52 29.93 2.15
N LYS A 183 1.02 29.36 3.24
CA LYS A 183 1.28 27.96 3.61
C LYS A 183 0.73 26.97 2.59
N LEU A 184 -0.47 27.21 2.05
CA LEU A 184 -1.07 26.40 0.99
C LEU A 184 -0.22 26.39 -0.28
N GLU A 185 0.30 27.54 -0.71
CA GLU A 185 1.23 27.62 -1.84
C GLU A 185 2.53 26.85 -1.57
N ALA A 186 3.02 26.84 -0.34
CA ALA A 186 4.18 26.02 0.04
C ALA A 186 3.92 24.51 -0.14
N PHE A 187 2.74 24.02 0.28
CA PHE A 187 2.35 22.62 0.06
C PHE A 187 2.24 22.27 -1.43
N ARG A 188 1.68 23.17 -2.24
CA ARG A 188 1.58 22.99 -3.71
C ARG A 188 2.96 22.95 -4.36
N ALA A 189 3.86 23.84 -3.94
CA ALA A 189 5.23 23.86 -4.41
C ALA A 189 5.99 22.57 -4.05
N GLU A 190 5.75 22.01 -2.86
CA GLU A 190 6.31 20.72 -2.45
C GLU A 190 5.86 19.58 -3.37
N LEU A 191 4.55 19.47 -3.65
CA LEU A 191 4.01 18.46 -4.57
C LEU A 191 4.60 18.60 -5.99
N ALA A 192 4.81 19.83 -6.46
CA ALA A 192 5.45 20.08 -7.74
C ALA A 192 6.93 19.66 -7.77
N LYS A 193 7.66 19.86 -6.66
CA LYS A 193 9.04 19.37 -6.49
C LYS A 193 9.09 17.85 -6.47
N GLU A 194 8.18 17.18 -5.75
CA GLU A 194 8.06 15.72 -5.76
C GLU A 194 7.87 15.19 -7.19
N LYS A 195 7.05 15.86 -8.00
CA LYS A 195 6.85 15.50 -9.41
C LYS A 195 8.12 15.63 -10.24
N ALA A 196 8.87 16.72 -10.06
CA ALA A 196 10.14 16.92 -10.75
C ALA A 196 11.17 15.85 -10.35
N ALA A 197 11.28 15.55 -9.07
CA ALA A 197 12.14 14.49 -8.56
C ALA A 197 11.74 13.11 -9.12
N ALA A 198 10.44 12.79 -9.14
CA ALA A 198 9.94 11.55 -9.70
C ALA A 198 10.24 11.40 -11.22
N ALA A 199 10.23 12.51 -11.97
CA ALA A 199 10.58 12.51 -13.39
C ALA A 199 12.10 12.34 -13.63
N SER A 200 12.94 12.78 -12.69
CA SER A 200 14.40 12.62 -12.77
C SER A 200 14.91 11.24 -12.33
N ARG A 201 14.08 10.44 -11.65
CA ARG A 201 14.46 9.09 -11.22
C ARG A 201 14.42 8.16 -12.43
N PRO A 202 15.54 7.49 -12.81
CA PRO A 202 15.53 6.58 -13.94
C PRO A 202 14.50 5.48 -13.69
N GLU A 203 13.61 5.27 -14.67
CA GLU A 203 12.81 4.05 -14.71
C GLU A 203 13.78 2.88 -14.80
N ILE A 204 13.92 2.14 -13.70
CA ILE A 204 14.54 0.82 -13.74
C ILE A 204 13.64 0.00 -14.67
N LYS A 205 14.09 -0.17 -15.93
CA LYS A 205 13.49 -1.10 -16.87
C LYS A 205 13.65 -2.50 -16.27
N GLU A 206 12.62 -2.97 -15.58
CA GLU A 206 12.48 -4.38 -15.22
C GLU A 206 12.43 -5.16 -16.55
N HIS A 207 13.51 -5.87 -16.88
CA HIS A 207 13.58 -6.77 -18.03
C HIS A 207 12.59 -7.94 -17.84
N PRO A 208 12.04 -8.47 -18.95
CA PRO A 208 10.85 -9.33 -18.96
C PRO A 208 11.02 -10.68 -18.27
#